data_AF-A0A6C0QNS5-F1
#
_entry.id   AF-A0A6C0QNS5-F1
#
_cell.length_a   1.000
_cell.length_b   1.000
_cell.length_c   1.000
_cell.angle_alpha   90.00
_cell.angle_beta   90.00
_cell.angle_gamma   90.00
#
_symmetry.space_group_name_H-M   'P 1'
#
loop_
_entity.id
_entity.type
_entity.pdbx_description
1 polymer ?
#
loop_
_entity_poly.entity_id
_entity_poly.type
_entity_poly.pdbx_seq_one_letter_code
_entity_poly.pdbx_strand_id
1 'polypeptide(L)'
;MEYTIWDKKESINGVPANKVLESNPHWEDADLILITENGRITRIEDIQIINANAGGNLFEENDSLEVKAQKVFEHIVKEREEQENAEAHPDSPVPEQRISDLEEALNKQKEDMDKAIMELTLALGGKKDV
;
A
#
# COMPACT_ATOMS: atom_id res chain seq x y z
N MET A 1 -1.56 13.19 -3.93
CA MET A 1 -2.04 12.99 -2.55
C MET A 1 -2.26 14.37 -1.96
N GLU A 2 -3.34 14.56 -1.22
CA GLU A 2 -3.70 15.83 -0.58
C GLU A 2 -4.14 15.56 0.86
N TYR A 3 -4.15 16.58 1.72
CA TYR A 3 -4.70 16.47 3.07
C TYR A 3 -5.64 17.62 3.42
N THR A 4 -6.55 17.35 4.36
CA THR A 4 -7.37 18.36 5.03
C THR A 4 -7.41 18.09 6.53
N ILE A 5 -7.48 19.14 7.34
CA ILE A 5 -7.77 19.00 8.78
C ILE A 5 -9.26 18.72 8.93
N TRP A 6 -9.62 17.67 9.65
CA TRP A 6 -11.02 17.31 9.82
C TRP A 6 -11.65 18.09 10.97
N ASP A 7 -12.66 18.89 10.65
CA ASP A 7 -13.45 19.63 11.62
C ASP A 7 -14.53 18.79 12.32
N LYS A 8 -14.59 17.49 12.00
CA LYS A 8 -15.53 16.50 12.54
C LYS A 8 -17.01 16.79 12.25
N LYS A 9 -17.30 17.64 11.25
CA LYS A 9 -18.66 17.92 10.78
C LYS A 9 -18.93 17.27 9.44
N GLU A 10 -17.95 17.32 8.55
CA GLU A 10 -18.04 16.76 7.21
C GLU A 10 -18.03 15.23 7.23
N SER A 11 -18.79 14.63 6.30
CA SER A 11 -18.86 13.18 6.15
C SER A 11 -17.55 12.60 5.62
N ILE A 12 -17.19 11.39 6.04
CA ILE A 12 -16.07 10.63 5.49
C ILE A 12 -16.62 9.60 4.52
N ASN A 13 -16.30 9.74 3.23
CA ASN A 13 -16.72 8.81 2.18
C ASN A 13 -18.22 8.48 2.21
N GLY A 14 -19.08 9.46 2.52
CA GLY A 14 -20.53 9.30 2.62
C GLY A 14 -21.04 8.77 3.96
N VAL A 15 -20.17 8.47 4.93
CA VAL A 15 -20.55 8.14 6.31
C VAL A 15 -20.62 9.44 7.13
N PRO A 16 -21.77 9.75 7.76
CA PRO A 16 -21.90 10.92 8.63
C PRO A 16 -20.87 10.94 9.77
N ALA A 17 -20.33 12.12 10.07
CA ALA A 17 -19.27 12.28 11.06
C ALA A 17 -19.62 11.69 12.44
N ASN A 18 -20.85 11.90 12.91
CA ASN A 18 -21.30 11.37 14.20
C ASN A 18 -21.21 9.84 14.27
N LYS A 19 -21.53 9.11 13.19
CA LYS A 19 -21.40 7.65 13.16
C LYS A 19 -19.95 7.18 13.16
N VAL A 20 -19.07 7.95 12.53
CA VAL A 20 -17.63 7.68 12.56
C VAL A 20 -17.08 7.85 13.98
N LEU A 21 -17.47 8.92 14.67
CA LEU A 21 -17.07 9.21 16.05
C LEU A 21 -17.66 8.23 17.06
N GLU A 22 -18.92 7.80 16.89
CA GLU A 22 -19.53 6.74 17.71
C GLU A 22 -18.70 5.45 17.69
N SER A 23 -18.12 5.14 16.53
CA SER A 23 -17.26 3.96 16.35
C SER A 23 -15.82 4.18 16.83
N ASN A 24 -15.39 5.44 16.93
CA ASN A 24 -14.03 5.84 17.31
C ASN A 24 -14.06 6.98 18.34
N PRO A 25 -14.49 6.72 19.60
CA PRO A 25 -14.70 7.81 20.57
C PRO A 25 -13.44 8.62 20.89
N HIS A 26 -12.27 7.99 20.82
CA HIS A 26 -10.97 8.65 21.04
C HIS A 26 -10.65 9.72 19.99
N TRP A 27 -11.38 9.77 18.87
CA TRP A 27 -11.22 10.80 17.84
C TRP A 27 -11.96 12.09 18.14
N GLU A 28 -12.84 12.13 19.13
CA GLU A 28 -13.68 13.31 19.41
C GLU A 28 -12.84 14.56 19.74
N ASP A 29 -11.80 14.37 20.55
CA ASP A 29 -10.88 15.44 20.97
C ASP A 29 -9.56 15.46 20.19
N ALA A 30 -9.34 14.50 19.29
CA ALA A 30 -8.10 14.37 18.54
C ALA A 30 -7.99 15.38 17.40
N ASP A 31 -6.79 15.86 17.13
CA ASP A 31 -6.48 16.66 15.95
C ASP A 31 -6.18 15.72 14.78
N LEU A 32 -7.11 15.62 13.83
CA LEU A 32 -7.06 14.64 12.75
C LEU A 32 -6.83 15.28 11.38
N ILE A 33 -5.99 14.65 10.57
CA ILE A 33 -5.89 14.92 9.13
C ILE A 33 -6.53 13.79 8.32
N LEU A 34 -7.24 14.16 7.26
CA LEU A 34 -7.76 13.23 6.25
C LEU A 34 -6.83 13.25 5.06
N ILE A 35 -6.30 12.10 4.68
CA ILE A 35 -5.49 11.96 3.47
C ILE A 35 -6.39 11.51 2.34
N THR A 36 -6.36 12.27 1.25
CA THR A 36 -7.20 12.05 0.08
C THR A 36 -6.35 11.66 -1.12
N GLU A 37 -6.80 10.61 -1.81
CA GLU A 37 -6.27 10.18 -3.09
C GLU A 37 -7.44 9.99 -4.07
N ASN A 38 -7.32 10.58 -5.26
CA ASN A 38 -8.35 10.48 -6.31
C ASN A 38 -9.77 10.86 -5.83
N GLY A 39 -9.87 11.88 -4.96
CA GLY A 39 -11.14 12.37 -4.41
C GLY A 39 -11.77 11.48 -3.34
N ARG A 40 -11.06 10.45 -2.86
CA ARG A 40 -11.49 9.56 -1.79
C ARG A 40 -10.57 9.66 -0.58
N ILE A 41 -11.15 9.72 0.61
CA ILE A 41 -10.38 9.66 1.86
C ILE A 41 -9.84 8.24 2.00
N THR A 42 -8.53 8.08 1.99
CA THR A 42 -7.84 6.78 2.08
C THR A 42 -7.28 6.52 3.46
N ARG A 43 -6.90 7.58 4.21
CA ARG A 43 -6.37 7.47 5.57
C ARG A 43 -6.89 8.61 6.45
N ILE A 44 -6.93 8.34 7.76
CA ILE A 44 -7.26 9.29 8.81
C ILE A 44 -6.15 9.15 9.85
N GLU A 45 -5.45 10.23 10.12
CA GLU A 45 -4.26 10.20 10.98
C GLU A 45 -4.40 11.20 12.11
N ASP A 46 -4.01 10.78 13.31
CA ASP A 46 -3.91 11.64 14.48
C ASP A 46 -2.54 12.32 14.52
N ILE A 47 -2.56 13.65 14.50
CA ILE A 47 -1.36 14.50 14.45
C ILE A 47 -0.43 14.20 15.64
N GLN A 48 -0.99 13.97 16.83
CA GLN A 48 -0.20 13.70 18.04
C GLN A 48 0.43 12.32 18.02
N ILE A 49 -0.32 11.31 17.54
CA ILE A 49 0.19 9.95 17.41
C ILE A 49 1.34 9.89 16.40
N ILE A 50 1.21 10.55 15.24
CA ILE A 50 2.28 10.59 14.24
C ILE A 50 3.53 11.29 14.80
N ASN A 51 3.35 12.41 15.49
CA ASN A 51 4.49 13.08 16.14
C ASN A 51 5.17 12.18 17.16
N ALA A 52 4.42 11.50 18.03
CA ALA A 52 4.97 10.58 19.01
C ALA A 52 5.76 9.44 18.35
N ASN A 53 5.21 8.84 17.29
CA ASN A 53 5.85 7.76 16.54
C ASN A 53 7.15 8.20 15.86
N ALA A 54 7.22 9.46 15.41
CA ALA A 54 8.41 10.07 14.82
C ALA A 54 9.45 10.55 15.87
N GLY A 55 9.25 10.27 17.16
CA GLY A 55 10.17 10.65 18.23
C GLY A 55 9.83 11.97 18.94
N GLY A 56 8.65 12.54 18.66
CA GLY A 56 8.09 13.70 19.35
C GLY A 56 8.67 15.05 18.93
N ASN A 57 9.31 15.12 17.77
CA ASN A 57 10.05 16.30 17.31
C ASN A 57 9.63 16.82 15.92
N LEU A 58 8.50 16.36 15.38
CA LEU A 58 8.02 16.85 14.08
C LEU A 58 7.62 18.33 14.17
N PHE A 59 7.04 18.75 15.29
CA PHE A 59 6.57 20.11 15.51
C PHE A 59 6.73 20.55 16.96
N GLU A 60 6.66 21.86 17.18
CA GLU A 60 6.70 22.45 18.52
C GLU A 60 5.31 22.48 19.13
N GLU A 61 5.22 22.48 20.46
CA GLU A 61 3.93 22.55 21.18
C GLU A 61 3.12 23.80 20.78
N ASN A 62 3.80 24.91 20.56
CA ASN A 62 3.20 26.21 20.23
C ASN A 62 2.90 26.40 18.74
N ASP A 63 3.25 25.44 17.87
CA ASP A 63 2.90 25.52 16.46
C ASP A 63 1.38 25.52 16.29
N SER A 64 0.88 26.29 15.32
CA SER A 64 -0.55 26.26 14.98
C SER A 64 -0.95 24.89 14.45
N LEU A 65 -2.24 24.57 14.51
CA LEU A 65 -2.75 23.30 14.02
C LEU A 65 -2.43 23.07 12.54
N GLU A 66 -2.50 24.13 11.73
CA GLU A 66 -2.17 24.10 10.30
C GLU A 66 -0.68 23.77 10.07
N VAL A 67 0.21 24.37 10.86
CA VAL A 67 1.65 24.10 10.78
C VAL A 67 1.94 22.66 11.21
N LYS A 68 1.32 22.18 12.30
CA LYS A 68 1.46 20.79 12.77
C LYS A 68 0.96 19.80 11.71
N ALA A 69 -0.22 20.04 11.16
CA ALA A 69 -0.81 19.20 10.11
C ALA A 69 0.07 19.14 8.86
N GLN A 70 0.61 20.27 8.42
CA GLN A 70 1.53 20.33 7.27
C GLN A 70 2.78 19.49 7.51
N LYS A 71 3.43 19.64 8.68
CA LYS A 71 4.64 18.89 9.03
C LYS A 71 4.39 17.38 9.13
N VAL A 72 3.24 16.99 9.70
CA VAL A 72 2.81 15.58 9.74
C VAL A 72 2.56 15.04 8.34
N PHE A 73 1.88 15.81 7.47
CA PHE A 73 1.65 15.39 6.10
C PHE A 73 2.95 15.20 5.31
N GLU A 74 3.89 16.14 5.42
CA GLU A 74 5.21 16.04 4.80
C GLU A 74 5.98 14.81 5.27
N HIS A 75 5.91 14.50 6.58
CA HIS A 75 6.50 13.29 7.14
C HIS A 75 5.91 12.02 6.50
N ILE A 76 4.58 11.94 6.38
CA ILE A 76 3.89 10.79 5.78
C ILE A 76 4.25 10.63 4.30
N VAL A 77 4.34 11.73 3.54
CA VAL A 77 4.76 11.69 2.13
C VAL A 77 6.18 11.16 2.03
N LYS A 78 7.10 11.62 2.89
CA LYS A 78 8.49 11.15 2.90
C LYS A 78 8.61 9.67 3.25
N GLU A 79 7.88 9.19 4.26
CA GLU A 79 7.86 7.76 4.61
C GLU A 79 7.40 6.90 3.44
N ARG A 80 6.41 7.36 2.67
CA ARG A 80 5.93 6.66 1.47
C ARG A 80 7.00 6.63 0.38
N GLU A 81 7.65 7.77 0.11
CA GLU A 81 8.75 7.82 -0.87
C GLU A 81 9.91 6.91 -0.46
N GLU A 82 10.24 6.83 0.82
CA GLU A 82 11.27 5.94 1.34
C GLU A 82 10.88 4.46 1.19
N GLN A 83 9.61 4.10 1.41
CA GLN A 83 9.11 2.74 1.17
C GLN A 83 9.16 2.38 -0.31
N GLU A 84 8.69 3.26 -1.20
CA GLU A 84 8.73 3.05 -2.65
C GLU A 84 10.18 2.95 -3.17
N ASN A 85 11.09 3.77 -2.64
CA ASN A 85 12.52 3.71 -2.98
C ASN A 85 13.23 2.49 -2.37
N ALA A 86 12.83 2.06 -1.16
CA ALA A 86 13.40 0.89 -0.50
C ALA A 86 13.00 -0.41 -1.23
N GLU A 87 11.78 -0.47 -1.75
CA GLU A 87 11.32 -1.53 -2.65
C GLU A 87 12.03 -1.50 -4.02
N ALA A 88 12.63 -0.36 -4.39
CA ALA A 88 13.40 -0.15 -5.62
C ALA A 88 14.93 -0.38 -5.48
N HIS A 89 15.43 -0.88 -4.33
CA HIS A 89 16.85 -1.15 -4.14
C HIS A 89 17.42 -2.29 -5.02
N PRO A 90 18.73 -2.23 -5.39
CA PRO A 90 19.33 -2.84 -6.59
C PRO A 90 19.58 -4.35 -6.56
N ASP A 91 19.24 -5.05 -5.47
CA ASP A 91 19.30 -6.52 -5.40
C ASP A 91 18.01 -7.20 -5.91
N SER A 92 16.99 -6.41 -6.27
CA SER A 92 15.92 -6.91 -7.13
C SER A 92 16.43 -7.00 -8.57
N PRO A 93 16.35 -8.18 -9.24
CA PRO A 93 16.65 -8.24 -10.67
C PRO A 93 15.84 -7.17 -11.39
N VAL A 94 16.53 -6.37 -12.22
CA VAL A 94 15.96 -5.31 -13.06
C VAL A 94 14.67 -5.86 -13.70
N PRO A 95 13.59 -5.08 -13.86
CA PRO A 95 12.33 -5.59 -14.45
C PRO A 95 12.54 -6.40 -15.74
N GLU A 96 13.52 -6.03 -16.56
CA GLU A 96 13.94 -6.74 -17.78
C GLU A 96 14.56 -8.12 -17.49
N GLN A 97 15.37 -8.23 -16.44
CA GLN A 97 15.93 -9.50 -15.95
C GLN A 97 14.82 -10.42 -15.42
N ARG A 98 13.84 -9.87 -14.68
CA ARG A 98 12.66 -10.64 -14.22
C ARG A 98 11.82 -11.15 -15.38
N ILE A 99 11.64 -10.35 -16.43
CA ILE A 99 10.92 -10.77 -17.63
C ILE A 99 11.68 -11.90 -18.32
N SER A 100 13.00 -11.78 -18.49
CA SER A 100 13.84 -12.83 -19.06
C SER A 100 13.79 -14.13 -18.26
N ASP A 101 13.89 -14.07 -16.93
CA ASP A 101 13.85 -15.24 -16.06
C ASP A 101 12.45 -15.92 -16.09
N LEU A 102 11.38 -15.12 -16.16
CA LEU A 102 10.01 -15.63 -16.32
C LEU A 102 9.79 -16.28 -17.70
N GLU A 103 10.36 -15.70 -18.77
CA GLU A 103 10.31 -16.28 -20.11
C GLU A 103 11.06 -17.60 -20.19
N GLU A 104 12.24 -17.70 -19.56
CA GLU A 104 13.01 -18.94 -19.49
C GLU A 104 12.28 -20.02 -18.68
N ALA A 105 11.73 -19.66 -17.51
CA ALA A 105 10.94 -20.57 -16.68
C ALA A 105 9.68 -21.08 -17.42
N LEU A 106 9.00 -20.20 -18.15
CA LEU A 106 7.83 -20.56 -18.93
C LEU A 106 8.19 -21.48 -20.11
N ASN A 107 9.30 -21.22 -20.79
CA ASN A 107 9.75 -22.08 -21.88
C ASN A 107 10.13 -23.48 -21.36
N LYS A 108 10.82 -23.56 -20.21
CA LYS A 108 11.14 -24.83 -19.56
C LYS A 108 9.88 -25.60 -19.14
N GLN A 109 8.90 -24.92 -18.56
CA GLN A 109 7.63 -25.54 -18.19
C GLN A 109 6.88 -26.09 -19.41
N LYS A 110 6.96 -25.39 -20.55
CA LYS A 110 6.38 -25.86 -21.81
C LYS A 110 7.09 -27.12 -22.31
N GLU A 111 8.42 -27.15 -22.30
CA GLU A 111 9.20 -28.33 -22.69
C GLU A 111 8.90 -29.54 -21.80
N ASP A 112 8.82 -29.34 -20.48
CA ASP A 112 8.46 -30.39 -19.53
C ASP A 112 7.03 -30.91 -19.76
N MET A 113 6.10 -30.02 -20.09
CA MET A 113 4.72 -30.40 -20.44
C MET A 113 4.65 -31.17 -21.76
N ASP A 114 5.37 -30.73 -22.79
CA ASP A 114 5.43 -31.42 -24.09
C ASP A 114 6.05 -32.82 -23.93
N LYS A 115 7.07 -32.97 -23.07
CA LYS A 115 7.64 -34.26 -22.72
C LYS A 115 6.63 -35.16 -22.00
N ALA A 116 5.91 -34.62 -21.01
CA ALA A 116 4.86 -35.37 -20.31
C ALA A 116 3.74 -35.82 -21.25
N ILE A 117 3.32 -34.98 -22.21
CA ILE A 117 2.33 -35.32 -23.24
C ILE A 117 2.86 -36.43 -24.14
N MET A 118 4.12 -36.38 -24.56
CA MET A 118 4.75 -37.42 -25.36
C MET A 118 4.81 -38.76 -24.62
N GLU A 119 5.22 -38.75 -23.34
CA GLU A 119 5.25 -39.95 -22.48
C GLU A 119 3.85 -40.54 -22.29
N LEU A 120 2.83 -39.71 -22.06
CA LEU A 120 1.43 -40.14 -22.00
C LEU A 120 0.94 -40.70 -23.34
N THR A 121 1.33 -40.09 -24.46
CA THR A 121 0.96 -40.57 -25.80
C THR A 121 1.60 -41.93 -26.11
N LEU A 122 2.85 -42.15 -25.68
CA LEU A 122 3.52 -43.45 -25.78
C LEU A 122 2.84 -44.50 -24.88
N ALA A 123 2.48 -44.13 -23.65
CA ALA A 123 1.78 -45.01 -22.71
C ALA A 123 0.37 -45.39 -23.19
N LEU A 124 -0.34 -44.47 -23.85
CA LEU A 124 -1.67 -44.69 -24.42
C LEU A 124 -1.61 -45.39 -25.78
N GLY A 125 -0.57 -45.14 -26.59
CA GLY A 125 -0.31 -45.81 -27.87
C GLY A 125 0.17 -47.26 -27.73
N GLY A 126 0.57 -47.67 -26.54
CA GLY A 126 0.93 -49.05 -26.19
C GLY A 126 -0.26 -50.00 -25.99
N LYS A 127 -1.51 -49.54 -26.10
CA LYS A 127 -2.69 -50.41 -26.20
C LYS A 127 -3.14 -50.53 -27.66
N LYS A 128 -2.36 -51.28 -28.44
CA LYS A 128 -2.94 -52.11 -29.51
C LYS A 128 -2.81 -53.56 -29.10
N ASP A 129 -3.98 -54.20 -29.07
CA ASP A 129 -4.25 -55.64 -29.06
C ASP A 129 -3.95 -56.40 -27.75
N VAL A 130 -5.02 -56.65 -26.98
CA VAL A 130 -5.72 -57.96 -26.93
C VAL A 130 -7.21 -57.73 -26.72
#